data_AF-A0AAX3Y9H4-F1
#
_entry.id   AF-A0AAX3Y9H4-F1
#
_cell.length_a   1.000
_cell.length_b   1.000
_cell.length_c   1.000
_cell.angle_alpha   90.00
_cell.angle_beta   90.00
_cell.angle_gamma   90.00
#
_symmetry.space_group_name_H-M   'P 1'
#
loop_
_entity.id
_entity.type
_entity.pdbx_description
1 polymer ?
#
loop_
_entity_poly.entity_id
_entity_poly.type
_entity_poly.pdbx_seq_one_letter_code
_entity_poly.pdbx_strand_id
1 'polypeptide(L)'
;MGELAAASKVHVMVSYWWSRGDSLANHQLGQILSRAAGVGEVDLTDSQSLDRALRIAVTDPAVLGELEAWWQMVETRRAGNGTRNPGLGLDQSIRYLTDRLDAAAITPEVLGECRRQVAAVDLTIMSAKNLPELAHPDAEMLDLLGRYLEARSRVLALA
;
A
#
# COMPACT_ATOMS: atom_id res chain seq x y z
N MET A 1 16.28 13.64 36.22
CA MET A 1 14.84 13.75 35.87
C MET A 1 14.60 13.95 34.38
N GLY A 2 15.47 14.63 33.61
CA GLY A 2 15.26 14.86 32.17
C GLY A 2 15.32 13.61 31.29
N GLU A 3 16.24 12.67 31.55
CA GLU A 3 16.43 11.46 30.73
C GLU A 3 15.26 10.46 30.82
N LEU A 4 14.69 10.27 32.03
CA LEU A 4 13.51 9.43 32.24
C LEU A 4 12.27 9.99 31.52
N ALA A 5 12.13 11.31 31.46
CA ALA A 5 11.05 11.97 30.73
C ALA A 5 11.23 11.82 29.21
N ALA A 6 12.45 11.90 28.71
CA ALA A 6 12.77 11.65 27.30
C ALA A 6 12.49 10.20 26.90
N ALA A 7 12.94 9.23 27.69
CA ALA A 7 12.67 7.81 27.48
C ALA A 7 11.16 7.48 27.47
N SER A 8 10.40 8.05 28.42
CA SER A 8 8.94 7.90 28.45
C SER A 8 8.26 8.48 27.21
N LYS A 9 8.70 9.66 26.75
CA LYS A 9 8.17 10.27 25.54
C LYS A 9 8.44 9.39 24.31
N VAL A 10 9.68 8.94 24.14
CA VAL A 10 10.05 8.06 23.01
C VAL A 10 9.22 6.78 23.04
N HIS A 11 9.07 6.15 24.20
CA HIS A 11 8.26 4.95 24.36
C HIS A 11 6.82 5.14 23.88
N VAL A 12 6.17 6.23 24.32
CA VAL A 12 4.79 6.56 23.94
C VAL A 12 4.68 6.88 22.45
N MET A 13 5.57 7.70 21.91
CA MET A 13 5.53 8.12 20.51
C MET A 13 5.78 6.95 19.55
N VAL A 14 6.72 6.07 19.90
CA VAL A 14 7.00 4.87 19.09
C VAL A 14 5.79 3.94 19.07
N SER A 15 5.21 3.65 20.24
CA SER A 15 4.00 2.81 20.35
C SER A 15 2.82 3.40 19.59
N TYR A 16 2.63 4.73 19.70
CA TYR A 16 1.59 5.45 18.98
C TYR A 16 1.74 5.26 17.47
N TRP A 17 2.90 5.56 16.91
CA TRP A 17 3.11 5.49 15.47
C TRP A 17 3.13 4.06 14.92
N TRP A 18 3.64 3.09 15.69
CA TRP A 18 3.54 1.68 15.35
C TRP A 18 2.08 1.23 15.15
N SER A 19 1.19 1.63 16.06
CA SER A 19 -0.24 1.27 16.03
C SER A 19 -0.97 1.80 14.79
N ARG A 20 -0.42 2.83 14.14
CA ARG A 20 -0.98 3.41 12.92
C ARG A 20 -0.65 2.61 11.66
N GLY A 21 0.12 1.52 11.78
CA GLY A 21 0.25 0.49 10.75
C GLY A 21 0.99 0.95 9.49
N ASP A 22 2.09 1.69 9.64
CA ASP A 22 3.01 1.94 8.53
C ASP A 22 3.98 0.75 8.44
N SER A 23 3.73 -0.19 7.51
CA SER A 23 4.52 -1.42 7.39
C SER A 23 6.02 -1.16 7.16
N LEU A 24 6.37 -0.11 6.42
CA LEU A 24 7.77 0.23 6.14
C LEU A 24 8.47 0.76 7.39
N ALA A 25 7.82 1.71 8.06
CA ALA A 25 8.34 2.24 9.31
C ALA A 25 8.42 1.13 10.37
N ASN A 26 7.42 0.26 10.46
CA ASN A 26 7.40 -0.85 11.41
C ASN A 26 8.48 -1.89 11.10
N HIS A 27 8.80 -2.14 9.83
CA HIS A 27 9.94 -2.97 9.47
C HIS A 27 11.26 -2.37 9.97
N GLN A 28 11.48 -1.07 9.76
CA GLN A 28 12.65 -0.37 10.30
C GLN A 28 12.68 -0.39 11.84
N LEU A 29 11.53 -0.26 12.50
CA LEU A 29 11.42 -0.39 13.95
C LEU A 29 11.87 -1.77 14.43
N GLY A 30 11.48 -2.85 13.74
CA GLY A 30 11.95 -4.21 14.04
C GLY A 30 13.47 -4.36 13.92
N GLN A 31 14.09 -3.71 12.93
CA GLN A 31 15.55 -3.69 12.79
C GLN A 31 16.24 -2.93 13.92
N ILE A 32 15.67 -1.80 14.36
CA ILE A 32 16.20 -1.04 15.50
C ILE A 32 16.12 -1.89 16.78
N LEU A 33 14.96 -2.50 17.04
CA LEU A 33 14.73 -3.31 18.24
C LEU A 33 15.57 -4.58 18.26
N SER A 34 15.77 -5.27 17.13
CA SER A 34 16.61 -6.47 17.06
C SER A 34 18.11 -6.21 17.27
N ARG A 35 18.58 -4.96 17.07
CA ARG A 35 19.95 -4.56 17.40
C ARG A 35 20.14 -4.21 18.88
N ALA A 36 19.06 -3.94 19.61
CA ALA A 36 19.14 -3.57 21.01
C ALA A 36 19.52 -4.79 21.86
N ALA A 37 20.57 -4.64 22.68
CA ALA A 37 21.04 -5.74 23.52
C ALA A 37 19.95 -6.19 24.50
N GLY A 38 19.70 -7.51 24.57
CA GLY A 38 18.70 -8.09 25.47
C GLY A 38 17.25 -8.04 24.95
N VAL A 39 17.01 -7.38 23.81
CA VAL A 39 15.75 -7.54 23.07
C VAL A 39 15.86 -8.82 22.26
N GLY A 40 15.11 -9.85 22.66
CA GLY A 40 15.00 -11.10 21.91
C GLY A 40 14.25 -10.92 20.58
N GLU A 41 13.76 -12.02 20.02
CA GLU A 41 12.90 -11.94 18.83
C GLU A 41 11.63 -11.12 19.13
N VAL A 42 11.41 -10.05 18.36
CA VAL A 42 10.28 -9.14 18.53
C VAL A 42 9.20 -9.48 17.52
N ASP A 43 8.10 -10.05 17.99
CA ASP A 43 6.88 -10.11 17.21
C ASP A 43 6.22 -8.71 17.18
N LEU A 44 6.29 -8.06 16.02
CA LEU A 44 5.68 -6.73 15.79
C LEU A 44 4.17 -6.79 15.55
N THR A 45 3.56 -7.98 15.53
CA THR A 45 2.10 -8.15 15.49
C THR A 45 1.49 -8.23 16.89
N ASP A 46 2.31 -8.50 17.91
CA ASP A 46 1.92 -8.53 19.31
C ASP A 46 2.32 -7.25 20.05
N SER A 47 1.32 -6.51 20.54
CA SER A 47 1.52 -5.31 21.35
C SER A 47 2.32 -5.55 22.64
N GLN A 48 2.21 -6.73 23.26
CA GLN A 48 2.93 -7.04 24.51
C GLN A 48 4.41 -7.32 24.22
N SER A 49 4.70 -8.06 23.16
CA SER A 49 6.04 -8.25 22.63
C SER A 49 6.73 -6.91 22.35
N LEU A 50 6.05 -5.99 21.66
CA LEU A 50 6.58 -4.65 21.39
C LEU A 50 6.84 -3.84 22.67
N ASP A 51 5.89 -3.75 23.59
CA ASP A 51 6.05 -2.98 24.84
C ASP A 51 7.22 -3.52 25.69
N ARG A 52 7.40 -4.84 25.76
CA ARG A 52 8.58 -5.44 26.41
C ARG A 52 9.88 -5.05 25.72
N ALA A 53 9.93 -5.15 24.39
CA ALA A 53 11.11 -4.80 23.61
C ALA A 53 11.49 -3.33 23.79
N LEU A 54 10.50 -2.43 23.76
CA LEU A 54 10.74 -1.00 23.94
C LEU A 54 11.23 -0.66 25.33
N ARG A 55 10.68 -1.28 26.40
CA ARG A 55 11.14 -1.05 27.78
C ARG A 55 12.62 -1.39 27.97
N ILE A 56 13.10 -2.41 27.28
CA ILE A 56 14.52 -2.79 27.29
C ILE A 56 15.31 -1.82 26.42
N ALA A 57 14.86 -1.56 25.19
CA ALA A 57 15.54 -0.71 24.22
C ALA A 57 15.77 0.73 24.72
N VAL A 58 14.81 1.33 25.44
CA VAL A 58 14.96 2.71 25.96
C VAL A 58 16.00 2.84 27.08
N THR A 59 16.51 1.72 27.62
CA THR A 59 17.62 1.73 28.60
C THR A 59 18.99 1.84 27.93
N ASP A 60 19.08 1.58 26.63
CA ASP A 60 20.28 1.79 25.81
C ASP A 60 20.22 3.18 25.18
N PRO A 61 21.14 4.12 25.52
CA PRO A 61 21.13 5.48 25.00
C PRO A 61 21.28 5.57 23.47
N ALA A 62 22.00 4.64 22.83
CA ALA A 62 22.18 4.64 21.38
C ALA A 62 20.87 4.25 20.67
N VAL A 63 20.23 3.20 21.17
CA VAL A 63 18.94 2.74 20.66
C VAL A 63 17.84 3.76 20.94
N LEU A 64 17.87 4.41 22.11
CA LEU A 64 16.95 5.50 22.45
C LEU A 64 17.03 6.65 21.43
N GLY A 65 18.24 7.03 21.00
CA GLY A 65 18.44 8.03 19.95
C GLY A 65 17.91 7.59 18.58
N GLU A 66 18.10 6.32 18.21
CA GLU A 66 17.54 5.76 16.96
C GLU A 66 16.01 5.74 16.99
N LEU A 67 15.42 5.33 18.12
CA LEU A 67 13.96 5.34 18.31
C LEU A 67 13.40 6.77 18.29
N GLU A 68 14.13 7.74 18.83
CA GLU A 68 13.77 9.15 18.75
C GLU A 68 13.73 9.66 17.31
N ALA A 69 14.81 9.41 16.54
CA ALA A 69 14.88 9.77 15.14
C ALA A 69 13.79 9.06 14.32
N TRP A 70 13.50 7.79 14.64
CA TRP A 70 12.47 7.01 13.98
C TRP A 70 11.09 7.65 14.12
N TRP A 71 10.63 7.98 15.33
CA TRP A 71 9.27 8.50 15.51
C TRP A 71 9.10 9.90 14.90
N GLN A 72 10.14 10.73 14.90
CA GLN A 72 10.16 12.04 14.25
C GLN A 72 10.10 11.91 12.71
N MET A 73 10.82 10.94 12.15
CA MET A 73 10.78 10.63 10.71
C MET A 73 9.39 10.16 10.28
N VAL A 74 8.75 9.28 11.07
CA VAL A 74 7.38 8.82 10.79
C VAL A 74 6.37 9.95 10.89
N GLU A 75 6.47 10.79 11.92
CA GLU A 75 5.61 11.97 12.09
C GLU A 75 5.73 12.93 10.89
N THR A 76 6.96 13.24 10.48
CA THR A 76 7.25 14.11 9.32
C THR A 76 6.70 13.51 8.03
N ARG A 77 6.98 12.23 7.77
CA ARG A 77 6.50 11.52 6.57
C ARG A 77 4.97 11.51 6.49
N ARG A 78 4.30 11.41 7.63
CA ARG A 78 2.84 11.39 7.68
C ARG A 78 2.21 12.77 7.70
N ALA A 79 3.00 13.84 7.81
CA ALA A 79 2.53 15.22 7.86
C ALA A 79 1.37 15.42 8.87
N GLY A 80 1.45 14.76 10.03
CA GLY A 80 0.41 14.81 11.07
C GLY A 80 -0.83 13.94 10.82
N ASN A 81 -0.88 13.16 9.74
CA ASN A 81 -1.97 12.22 9.49
C ASN A 81 -1.88 11.01 10.45
N GLY A 82 -2.63 11.09 11.55
CA GLY A 82 -2.72 10.05 12.57
C GLY A 82 -3.71 8.94 12.25
N THR A 83 -4.38 8.92 11.09
CA THR A 83 -5.30 7.82 10.77
C THR A 83 -4.53 6.56 10.36
N ARG A 84 -5.05 5.38 10.75
CA ARG A 84 -4.56 4.10 10.24
C ARG A 84 -4.92 4.07 8.76
N ASN A 85 -3.98 4.38 7.88
CA ASN A 85 -4.21 4.42 6.44
C ASN A 85 -3.74 3.10 5.79
N PRO A 86 -4.62 2.09 5.64
CA PRO A 86 -4.26 0.83 4.98
C PRO A 86 -3.87 0.98 3.50
N GLY A 87 -4.23 2.10 2.85
CA GLY A 87 -3.89 2.38 1.45
C GLY A 87 -2.46 2.89 1.21
N LEU A 88 -1.71 3.18 2.28
CA LEU A 88 -0.26 3.47 2.22
C LEU A 88 0.57 2.26 2.64
N GLY A 89 -0.06 1.10 2.86
CA GLY A 89 0.62 -0.13 3.20
C GLY A 89 1.60 -0.49 2.09
N LEU A 90 2.90 -0.45 2.40
CA LEU A 90 3.97 -0.93 1.54
C LEU A 90 3.62 -2.31 0.95
N ASP A 91 2.88 -3.13 1.68
CA ASP A 91 2.36 -4.43 1.24
C ASP A 91 1.44 -4.36 0.03
N GLN A 92 0.58 -3.34 -0.09
CA GLN A 92 -0.28 -3.16 -1.27
C GLN A 92 0.55 -2.70 -2.47
N SER A 93 1.53 -1.82 -2.25
CA SER A 93 2.47 -1.38 -3.28
C SER A 93 3.41 -2.50 -3.72
N ILE A 94 3.91 -3.32 -2.79
CA ILE A 94 4.73 -4.50 -3.06
C ILE A 94 3.88 -5.52 -3.81
N ARG A 95 2.66 -5.83 -3.35
CA ARG A 95 1.78 -6.75 -4.08
C ARG A 95 1.49 -6.25 -5.49
N TYR A 96 1.13 -4.98 -5.64
CA TYR A 96 0.91 -4.37 -6.96
C TYR A 96 2.15 -4.45 -7.86
N LEU A 97 3.35 -4.20 -7.32
CA LEU A 97 4.59 -4.27 -8.08
C LEU A 97 5.00 -5.72 -8.39
N THR A 98 4.87 -6.64 -7.44
CA THR A 98 5.13 -8.08 -7.61
C THR A 98 4.17 -8.67 -8.64
N ASP A 99 2.85 -8.43 -8.51
CA ASP A 99 1.85 -8.87 -9.47
C ASP A 99 2.16 -8.34 -10.89
N ARG A 100 2.71 -7.11 -10.99
CA ARG A 100 3.11 -6.51 -12.27
C ARG A 100 4.44 -7.02 -12.81
N LEU A 101 5.37 -7.43 -11.94
CA LEU A 101 6.66 -8.01 -12.32
C LEU A 101 6.51 -9.48 -12.72
N ASP A 102 5.60 -10.21 -12.07
CA ASP A 102 5.24 -11.59 -12.38
C ASP A 102 4.19 -11.69 -13.52
N ALA A 103 3.54 -10.57 -13.88
CA ALA A 103 2.66 -10.52 -15.03
C ALA A 103 3.46 -10.88 -16.30
N ALA A 104 2.96 -11.86 -17.04
CA ALA A 104 3.50 -12.19 -18.36
C ALA A 104 3.58 -10.91 -19.21
N ALA A 105 4.75 -10.67 -19.81
CA ALA A 105 4.94 -9.53 -20.69
C ALA A 105 3.86 -9.55 -21.78
N ILE A 106 3.12 -8.45 -21.92
CA ILE A 106 2.16 -8.30 -23.03
C ILE A 106 2.96 -8.29 -24.33
N THR A 107 2.86 -9.37 -25.09
CA THR A 107 3.54 -9.47 -26.37
C THR A 107 2.82 -8.66 -27.44
N PRO A 108 3.54 -8.17 -28.47
CA PRO A 108 2.91 -7.47 -29.60
C PRO A 108 1.79 -8.28 -30.26
N GLU A 109 1.90 -9.61 -30.28
CA GLU A 109 0.90 -10.52 -30.83
C GLU A 109 -0.39 -10.53 -30.00
N VAL A 110 -0.27 -10.61 -28.67
CA VAL A 110 -1.42 -10.55 -27.75
C VAL A 110 -2.09 -9.18 -27.83
N LEU A 111 -1.31 -8.11 -27.88
CA LEU A 111 -1.85 -6.76 -28.04
C LEU A 111 -2.54 -6.58 -29.40
N GLY A 112 -1.97 -7.15 -30.47
CA GLY A 112 -2.56 -7.18 -31.80
C GLY A 112 -3.88 -7.94 -31.84
N GLU A 113 -4.00 -9.05 -31.13
CA GLU A 113 -5.25 -9.81 -30.99
C GLU A 113 -6.30 -9.02 -30.19
N CYS A 114 -5.93 -8.40 -29.06
CA CYS A 114 -6.83 -7.54 -28.32
C CYS A 114 -7.38 -6.39 -29.18
N ARG A 115 -6.55 -5.80 -30.04
CA ARG A 115 -6.99 -4.75 -30.98
C ARG A 115 -7.98 -5.28 -32.02
N ARG A 116 -7.76 -6.48 -32.57
CA ARG A 116 -8.71 -7.12 -33.50
C ARG A 116 -10.06 -7.38 -32.83
N GLN A 117 -10.05 -7.85 -31.58
CA GLN A 117 -11.27 -8.09 -30.81
C GLN A 117 -12.02 -6.79 -30.50
N VAL A 118 -11.32 -5.73 -30.10
CA VAL A 118 -11.92 -4.39 -29.94
C VAL A 118 -12.58 -3.91 -31.24
N ALA A 119 -11.89 -4.04 -32.38
CA ALA A 119 -12.45 -3.64 -33.67
C ALA A 119 -13.71 -4.46 -34.05
N ALA A 120 -13.73 -5.76 -33.75
CA ALA A 120 -14.88 -6.62 -33.99
C ALA A 120 -16.08 -6.25 -33.09
N VAL A 121 -15.83 -5.94 -31.81
CA VAL A 121 -16.88 -5.50 -30.87
C VAL A 121 -17.41 -4.12 -31.25
N ASP A 122 -16.55 -3.17 -31.63
CA ASP A 122 -16.94 -1.86 -32.15
C ASP A 122 -17.89 -2.00 -33.35
N LEU A 123 -17.54 -2.86 -34.30
CA LEU A 123 -18.36 -3.12 -35.48
C LEU A 123 -19.72 -3.75 -35.11
N THR A 124 -19.73 -4.66 -34.13
CA THR A 124 -20.96 -5.27 -33.61
C THR A 124 -21.87 -4.23 -32.97
N ILE A 125 -21.35 -3.38 -32.08
CA ILE A 125 -22.11 -2.29 -31.43
C ILE A 125 -22.64 -1.32 -32.49
N MET A 126 -21.81 -0.92 -33.47
CA MET A 126 -22.24 -0.04 -34.55
C MET A 126 -23.37 -0.64 -35.39
N SER A 127 -23.30 -1.94 -35.68
CA SER A 127 -24.35 -2.64 -36.45
C SER A 127 -25.65 -2.78 -35.67
N ALA A 128 -25.56 -2.90 -34.34
CA ALA A 128 -26.67 -3.10 -33.43
C ALA A 128 -27.26 -1.78 -32.89
N LYS A 129 -26.72 -0.61 -33.24
CA LYS A 129 -27.08 0.70 -32.66
C LYS A 129 -28.58 1.06 -32.69
N ASN A 130 -29.34 0.45 -33.59
CA ASN A 130 -30.77 0.70 -33.76
C ASN A 130 -31.64 -0.30 -32.99
N LEU A 131 -31.04 -1.34 -32.37
CA LEU A 131 -31.77 -2.25 -31.49
C LEU A 131 -32.28 -1.47 -30.27
N PRO A 132 -33.50 -1.77 -29.77
CA PRO A 132 -34.10 -1.06 -28.64
C PRO A 132 -33.18 -0.94 -27.43
N GLU A 133 -32.42 -2.00 -27.14
CA GLU A 133 -31.48 -2.12 -26.02
C GLU A 133 -30.29 -1.16 -26.12
N LEU A 134 -29.91 -0.75 -27.34
CA LEU A 134 -28.82 0.22 -27.56
C LEU A 134 -29.33 1.62 -27.95
N ALA A 135 -30.54 1.71 -28.50
CA ALA A 135 -31.22 2.98 -28.77
C ALA A 135 -31.72 3.63 -27.48
N HIS A 136 -32.15 2.82 -26.50
CA HIS A 136 -32.62 3.24 -25.18
C HIS A 136 -32.01 2.34 -24.09
N PRO A 137 -30.69 2.43 -23.86
CA PRO A 137 -30.00 1.55 -22.92
C PRO A 137 -30.46 1.81 -21.49
N ASP A 138 -30.72 0.73 -20.77
CA ASP A 138 -30.95 0.75 -19.33
C ASP A 138 -29.64 0.94 -18.56
N ALA A 139 -29.73 0.99 -17.23
CA ALA A 139 -28.57 1.23 -16.38
C ALA A 139 -27.50 0.12 -16.48
N GLU A 140 -27.91 -1.12 -16.71
CA GLU A 140 -27.00 -2.26 -16.83
C GLU A 140 -26.25 -2.20 -18.17
N MET A 141 -26.95 -1.90 -19.27
CA MET A 141 -26.35 -1.71 -20.57
C MET A 141 -25.41 -0.51 -20.60
N LEU A 142 -25.76 0.59 -19.94
CA LEU A 142 -24.88 1.77 -19.80
C LEU A 142 -23.61 1.44 -19.02
N ASP A 143 -23.70 0.69 -17.92
CA ASP A 143 -22.53 0.24 -17.16
C ASP A 143 -21.63 -0.69 -17.99
N LEU A 144 -22.23 -1.62 -18.73
CA LEU A 144 -21.50 -2.54 -19.61
C LEU A 144 -20.77 -1.80 -20.73
N LEU A 145 -21.45 -0.85 -21.40
CA LEU A 145 -20.85 0.01 -22.42
C LEU A 145 -19.75 0.90 -21.83
N GLY A 146 -19.94 1.41 -20.61
CA GLY A 146 -18.93 2.19 -19.89
C GLY A 146 -17.65 1.38 -19.62
N ARG A 147 -17.80 0.18 -19.07
CA ARG A 147 -16.68 -0.75 -18.84
C ARG A 147 -15.99 -1.15 -20.14
N TYR A 148 -16.75 -1.37 -21.21
CA TYR A 148 -16.18 -1.64 -22.53
C TYR A 148 -15.38 -0.46 -23.07
N LEU A 149 -15.90 0.76 -23.02
CA LEU A 149 -15.21 1.96 -23.50
C LEU A 149 -13.92 2.23 -22.71
N GLU A 150 -13.94 1.99 -21.39
CA GLU A 150 -12.75 2.08 -20.55
C GLU A 150 -11.70 1.05 -20.97
N ALA A 151 -12.07 -0.22 -21.10
CA ALA A 151 -11.17 -1.29 -21.53
C ALA A 151 -10.60 -1.02 -22.93
N ARG A 152 -11.45 -0.58 -23.86
CA ARG A 152 -11.09 -0.16 -25.21
C ARG A 152 -10.04 0.95 -25.20
N SER A 153 -10.25 1.99 -24.38
CA SER A 153 -9.29 3.11 -24.29
C SER A 153 -7.90 2.65 -23.85
N ARG A 154 -7.82 1.72 -22.89
CA ARG A 154 -6.56 1.17 -22.38
C ARG A 154 -5.83 0.35 -23.43
N VAL A 155 -6.53 -0.50 -24.18
CA VAL A 155 -5.95 -1.32 -25.26
C VAL A 155 -5.42 -0.45 -26.41
N LEU A 156 -6.14 0.62 -26.76
CA LEU A 156 -5.74 1.54 -27.84
C LEU A 156 -4.62 2.49 -27.41
N ALA A 157 -4.51 2.85 -26.12
CA ALA A 157 -3.44 3.72 -25.60
C ALA A 157 -2.07 3.02 -25.49
N LEU A 158 -2.02 1.69 -25.55
CA LEU A 158 -0.79 0.90 -25.57
C LEU A 158 -0.17 0.79 -26.98
N ALA A 159 -0.64 1.60 -27.94
CA ALA A 159 -0.17 1.64 -29.32
C ALA A 159 0.90 2.70 -29.56
#